data_AF-A0A5C3LZC3-F1
#
_entry.id   AF-A0A5C3LZC3-F1
#
_cell.length_a   1.000
_cell.length_b   1.000
_cell.length_c   1.000
_cell.angle_alpha   90.00
_cell.angle_beta   90.00
_cell.angle_gamma   90.00
#
_symmetry.space_group_name_H-M   'P 1'
#
loop_
_entity.id
_entity.type
_entity.pdbx_description
1 polymer ?
#
loop_
_entity_poly.entity_id
_entity_poly.type
_entity_poly.pdbx_seq_one_letter_code
_entity_poly.pdbx_strand_id
1 'polypeptide(L)'
;MFAGRMAGGGTRSQIFGSRTYGSGYPNVAGRGVAGRGFPFYFWPLAWPLAIGAGAGIGGAAYLHSTDEYGLPSNNSRPGGSLMTATFSSNSGNTTFRVVSDNSTVASLIEDINANCTSYISGNHSTSPSPFPDSSSVDAPKPEQVVQYYRASSIALALEGYNNTATYADEGTLDSPLPNGVDSLLMDCMNQTIGLAAPLLDGANLCFVPSMGTMFLVWLLLRVGSVF
;
A
#
# COMPACT_ATOMS: atom_id res chain seq x y z
N MET A 1 9.02 -17.73 2.02
CA MET A 1 8.10 -17.25 0.96
C MET A 1 8.81 -16.36 -0.06
N PHE A 2 9.68 -15.42 0.34
CA PHE A 2 10.32 -14.48 -0.60
C PHE A 2 11.86 -14.52 -0.56
N ALA A 3 12.45 -15.72 -0.61
CA ALA A 3 13.90 -15.86 -0.54
C ALA A 3 14.60 -15.04 -1.64
N GLY A 4 15.62 -14.26 -1.27
CA GLY A 4 16.39 -13.41 -2.18
C GLY A 4 15.77 -12.06 -2.53
N ARG A 5 14.57 -11.73 -2.04
CA ARG A 5 13.95 -10.42 -2.28
C ARG A 5 14.45 -9.38 -1.30
N MET A 6 14.86 -8.23 -1.83
CA MET A 6 15.22 -7.06 -1.02
C MET A 6 13.96 -6.48 -0.36
N ALA A 7 14.06 -6.09 0.91
CA ALA A 7 13.01 -5.43 1.66
C ALA A 7 13.57 -4.18 2.36
N GLY A 8 12.84 -3.07 2.32
CA GLY A 8 13.27 -1.76 2.82
C GLY A 8 14.02 -0.91 1.79
N GLY A 9 14.43 0.29 2.22
CA GLY A 9 15.20 1.25 1.40
C GLY A 9 14.36 2.28 0.62
N GLY A 10 13.04 2.11 0.59
CA GLY A 10 12.10 3.10 0.08
C GLY A 10 11.95 4.29 1.03
N THR A 11 11.84 5.49 0.48
CA THR A 11 11.71 6.74 1.23
C THR A 11 10.34 7.38 1.04
N ARG A 12 9.98 8.34 1.91
CA ARG A 12 8.72 9.09 1.85
C ARG A 12 8.45 9.70 0.46
N SER A 13 9.48 10.20 -0.22
CA SER A 13 9.36 10.80 -1.56
C SER A 13 9.01 9.79 -2.65
N GLN A 14 9.14 8.49 -2.39
CA GLN A 14 8.87 7.40 -3.32
C GLN A 14 7.52 6.71 -3.06
N ILE A 15 6.72 7.20 -2.11
CA ILE A 15 5.45 6.57 -1.75
C ILE A 15 4.42 6.69 -2.87
N PHE A 16 4.36 7.82 -3.56
CA PHE A 16 3.36 8.04 -4.60
C PHE A 16 3.64 7.15 -5.82
N GLY A 17 2.64 6.36 -6.21
CA GLY A 17 2.59 5.65 -7.48
C GLY A 17 1.76 6.38 -8.53
N SER A 18 0.99 5.62 -9.30
CA SER A 18 -0.01 6.11 -10.24
C SER A 18 -1.28 5.24 -10.13
N ARG A 19 -2.21 5.34 -11.08
CA ARG A 19 -3.36 4.43 -11.21
C ARG A 19 -2.98 3.03 -11.69
N THR A 20 -1.74 2.86 -12.14
CA THR A 20 -1.24 1.58 -12.66
C THR A 20 -0.74 0.70 -11.52
N TYR A 21 -1.27 -0.52 -11.41
CA TYR A 21 -0.76 -1.51 -10.46
C TYR A 21 0.67 -1.92 -10.81
N GLY A 22 1.58 -1.91 -9.84
CA GLY A 22 3.02 -2.01 -10.04
C GLY A 22 3.76 -0.67 -10.05
N SER A 23 3.06 0.45 -9.92
CA SER A 23 3.67 1.77 -9.74
C SER A 23 4.16 2.02 -8.31
N GLY A 24 4.96 3.08 -8.13
CA GLY A 24 5.54 3.46 -6.83
C GLY A 24 6.75 2.62 -6.42
N TYR A 25 7.31 1.84 -7.36
CA TYR A 25 8.58 1.15 -7.18
C TYR A 25 9.75 2.06 -7.58
N PRO A 26 10.75 2.27 -6.70
CA PRO A 26 11.96 3.02 -7.06
C PRO A 26 12.68 2.36 -8.25
N ASN A 27 12.94 3.13 -9.31
CA ASN A 27 13.70 2.70 -10.49
C ASN A 27 13.13 1.48 -11.23
N VAL A 28 11.86 1.12 -11.03
CA VAL A 28 11.19 0.04 -11.76
C VAL A 28 9.92 0.59 -12.40
N ALA A 29 9.88 0.52 -13.72
CA ALA A 29 8.70 0.85 -14.50
C ALA A 29 7.90 -0.39 -14.88
N GLY A 30 6.69 -0.17 -15.38
CA GLY A 30 5.83 -1.18 -15.96
C GLY A 30 4.87 -1.84 -15.00
N ARG A 31 3.95 -2.62 -15.56
CA ARG A 31 2.81 -3.20 -14.84
C ARG A 31 3.18 -4.40 -13.99
N GLY A 32 2.39 -4.61 -12.95
CA GLY A 32 2.48 -5.75 -12.06
C GLY A 32 3.63 -5.67 -11.07
N VAL A 33 3.67 -6.66 -10.18
CA VAL A 33 4.61 -6.69 -9.05
C VAL A 33 5.34 -8.03 -8.96
N ALA A 34 5.08 -8.94 -9.89
CA ALA A 34 5.62 -10.29 -9.83
C ALA A 34 7.16 -10.25 -9.76
N GLY A 35 7.71 -10.97 -8.79
CA GLY A 35 9.17 -11.04 -8.60
C GLY A 35 9.82 -9.79 -8.01
N ARG A 36 9.08 -8.70 -7.79
CA ARG A 36 9.65 -7.45 -7.29
C ARG A 36 9.95 -7.52 -5.79
N GLY A 37 10.92 -6.70 -5.37
CA GLY A 37 11.23 -6.51 -3.95
C GLY A 37 10.13 -5.79 -3.17
N PHE A 38 10.41 -5.48 -1.91
CA PHE A 38 9.51 -4.79 -1.01
C PHE A 38 10.17 -3.51 -0.50
N PRO A 39 10.27 -2.45 -1.33
CA PRO A 39 11.03 -1.23 -0.96
C PRO A 39 10.54 -0.63 0.37
N PHE A 40 9.29 -0.87 0.75
CA PHE A 40 8.70 -0.38 1.99
C PHE A 40 8.40 -1.50 2.99
N TYR A 41 8.98 -2.69 2.84
CA TYR A 41 8.73 -3.91 3.63
C TYR A 41 7.34 -4.55 3.44
N PHE A 42 6.29 -3.75 3.24
CA PHE A 42 4.94 -4.23 3.01
C PHE A 42 4.79 -4.91 1.63
N TRP A 43 3.99 -5.96 1.59
CA TRP A 43 3.72 -6.70 0.35
C TRP A 43 2.67 -5.98 -0.50
N PRO A 44 2.76 -6.06 -1.84
CA PRO A 44 1.72 -5.55 -2.71
C PRO A 44 0.34 -6.18 -2.46
N LEU A 45 -0.69 -5.41 -2.84
CA LEU A 45 -2.08 -5.86 -2.86
C LEU A 45 -2.26 -6.96 -3.91
N ALA A 46 -2.73 -8.14 -3.52
CA ALA A 46 -3.16 -9.14 -4.50
C ALA A 46 -4.67 -9.02 -4.69
N TRP A 47 -5.11 -8.53 -5.86
CA TRP A 47 -6.54 -8.44 -6.16
C TRP A 47 -7.09 -9.86 -6.33
N PRO A 48 -8.09 -10.27 -5.54
CA PRO A 48 -8.66 -11.59 -5.70
C PRO A 48 -9.37 -11.70 -7.06
N LEU A 49 -9.32 -12.88 -7.67
CA LEU A 49 -10.10 -13.16 -8.87
C LEU A 49 -11.59 -13.11 -8.51
N ALA A 50 -12.37 -12.35 -9.27
CA ALA A 50 -13.83 -12.45 -9.20
C ALA A 50 -14.25 -13.79 -9.79
N ILE A 51 -15.08 -14.56 -9.07
CA ILE A 51 -15.59 -15.85 -9.55
C ILE A 51 -16.38 -15.61 -10.85
N GLY A 52 -15.99 -16.24 -11.95
CA GLY A 52 -16.63 -16.10 -13.27
C GLY A 52 -15.95 -15.10 -14.23
N ALA A 53 -14.99 -14.30 -13.75
CA ALA A 53 -14.04 -13.62 -14.63
C ALA A 53 -13.02 -14.67 -15.07
N GLY A 54 -13.03 -15.04 -16.37
CA GLY A 54 -12.22 -16.12 -16.93
C GLY A 54 -10.81 -16.16 -16.36
N ALA A 55 -10.50 -17.25 -15.65
CA ALA A 55 -9.25 -17.47 -14.94
C ALA A 55 -8.04 -17.15 -15.83
N GLY A 56 -7.36 -16.02 -15.61
CA GLY A 56 -6.04 -15.76 -16.19
C GLY A 56 -5.92 -15.86 -17.72
N ILE A 57 -7.01 -15.84 -18.49
CA ILE A 57 -6.95 -15.85 -19.96
C ILE A 57 -7.01 -14.40 -20.45
N GLY A 58 -5.85 -13.72 -20.47
CA GLY A 58 -5.70 -12.38 -21.03
C GLY A 58 -4.71 -11.48 -20.28
N GLY A 59 -4.43 -10.30 -20.84
CA GLY A 59 -3.38 -9.34 -20.41
C GLY A 59 -3.49 -8.74 -19.01
N ALA A 60 -4.36 -9.24 -18.14
CA ALA A 60 -4.63 -8.71 -16.79
C ALA A 60 -4.23 -9.65 -15.63
N ALA A 61 -3.60 -10.80 -15.91
CA ALA A 61 -3.14 -11.74 -14.88
C ALA A 61 -2.19 -11.10 -13.84
N TYR A 62 -1.50 -10.02 -14.23
CA TYR A 62 -0.60 -9.26 -13.38
C TYR A 62 -1.27 -8.62 -12.15
N LEU A 63 -2.60 -8.50 -12.12
CA LEU A 63 -3.38 -7.99 -10.98
C LEU A 63 -3.60 -9.05 -9.89
N HIS A 64 -3.54 -10.33 -10.26
CA HIS A 64 -4.00 -11.47 -9.46
C HIS A 64 -2.82 -12.29 -8.93
N SER A 65 -1.94 -11.66 -8.15
CA SER A 65 -0.75 -12.32 -7.59
C SER A 65 -1.03 -12.99 -6.23
N THR A 66 -2.21 -13.62 -6.06
CA THR A 66 -2.59 -14.28 -4.80
C THR A 66 -1.73 -15.50 -4.49
N ASP A 67 -1.16 -16.16 -5.50
CA ASP A 67 -0.21 -17.26 -5.31
C ASP A 67 1.11 -16.80 -4.67
N GLU A 68 1.47 -15.53 -4.92
CA GLU A 68 2.72 -14.94 -4.47
C GLU A 68 2.56 -14.20 -3.14
N TYR A 69 1.49 -13.42 -2.96
CA TYR A 69 1.27 -12.60 -1.77
C TYR A 69 0.18 -13.13 -0.83
N GLY A 70 -0.49 -14.22 -1.22
CA GLY A 70 -1.58 -14.84 -0.48
C GLY A 70 -2.94 -14.19 -0.70
N LEU A 71 -3.98 -14.87 -0.20
CA LEU A 71 -5.37 -14.38 -0.22
C LEU A 71 -5.55 -13.13 0.67
N PRO A 72 -6.66 -12.37 0.51
CA PRO A 72 -6.97 -11.24 1.38
C PRO A 72 -6.99 -11.60 2.88
N SER A 73 -7.41 -12.81 3.23
CA SER A 73 -7.41 -13.32 4.61
C SER A 73 -6.04 -13.71 5.16
N ASN A 74 -4.96 -13.63 4.38
CA ASN A 74 -3.61 -14.00 4.80
C ASN A 74 -3.09 -13.04 5.87
N ASN A 75 -3.06 -13.50 7.12
CA ASN A 75 -2.56 -12.73 8.27
C ASN A 75 -1.03 -12.72 8.41
N SER A 76 -0.29 -13.47 7.58
CA SER A 76 1.18 -13.47 7.56
C SER A 76 1.77 -12.28 6.80
N ARG A 77 0.94 -11.48 6.15
CA ARG A 77 1.32 -10.20 5.54
C ARG A 77 1.83 -9.23 6.62
N PRO A 78 2.89 -8.46 6.37
CA PRO A 78 3.28 -7.35 7.23
C PRO A 78 2.09 -6.42 7.49
N GLY A 79 1.79 -6.19 8.76
CA GLY A 79 0.64 -5.39 9.17
C GLY A 79 -0.72 -6.11 9.19
N GLY A 80 -0.76 -7.41 8.87
CA GLY A 80 -1.94 -8.27 8.97
C GLY A 80 -2.69 -8.47 7.65
N SER A 81 -3.87 -9.10 7.75
CA SER A 81 -4.72 -9.39 6.58
C SER A 81 -5.12 -8.12 5.84
N LEU A 82 -5.58 -8.29 4.60
CA LEU A 82 -6.07 -7.19 3.80
C LEU A 82 -7.39 -6.65 4.36
N MET A 83 -7.43 -5.34 4.56
CA MET A 83 -8.56 -4.60 5.12
C MET A 83 -8.94 -3.45 4.19
N THR A 84 -10.11 -2.89 4.43
CA THR A 84 -10.60 -1.69 3.75
C THR A 84 -11.22 -0.70 4.74
N ALA A 85 -11.28 0.56 4.34
CA ALA A 85 -11.96 1.64 5.05
C ALA A 85 -12.65 2.53 4.03
N THR A 86 -13.85 3.00 4.34
CA THR A 86 -14.71 3.77 3.45
C THR A 86 -14.85 5.20 3.95
N PHE A 87 -14.75 6.17 3.04
CA PHE A 87 -14.88 7.59 3.33
C PHE A 87 -15.81 8.24 2.30
N SER A 88 -17.01 8.61 2.71
CA SER A 88 -17.98 9.28 1.85
C SER A 88 -17.87 10.79 1.98
N SER A 89 -17.90 11.50 0.86
CA SER A 89 -17.88 12.97 0.79
C SER A 89 -19.11 13.59 1.47
N ASN A 90 -18.93 14.77 2.07
CA ASN A 90 -20.02 15.59 2.60
C ASN A 90 -20.64 16.55 1.57
N SER A 91 -20.02 16.73 0.41
CA SER A 91 -20.39 17.72 -0.61
C SER A 91 -20.71 17.11 -1.97
N GLY A 92 -20.61 15.78 -2.11
CA GLY A 92 -21.00 15.03 -3.29
C GLY A 92 -21.34 13.57 -2.98
N ASN A 93 -21.91 12.87 -3.96
CA ASN A 93 -22.19 11.43 -3.87
C ASN A 93 -20.95 10.60 -4.23
N THR A 94 -19.80 10.95 -3.65
CA THR A 94 -18.52 10.30 -3.91
C THR A 94 -18.10 9.51 -2.69
N THR A 95 -17.76 8.24 -2.89
CA THR A 95 -17.23 7.38 -1.84
C THR A 95 -15.86 6.87 -2.24
N PHE A 96 -14.87 7.11 -1.38
CA PHE A 96 -13.53 6.58 -1.53
C PHE A 96 -13.32 5.39 -0.60
N ARG A 97 -12.48 4.45 -1.01
CA ARG A 97 -12.07 3.30 -0.23
C ARG A 97 -10.56 3.22 -0.18
N VAL A 98 -10.02 3.10 1.03
CA VAL A 98 -8.62 2.75 1.25
C VAL A 98 -8.54 1.23 1.36
N VAL A 99 -7.54 0.63 0.72
CA VAL A 99 -7.28 -0.81 0.76
C VAL A 99 -5.80 -1.04 1.08
N SER A 100 -5.51 -1.74 2.18
CA SER A 100 -4.14 -2.09 2.61
C SER A 100 -4.17 -3.17 3.70
N ASP A 101 -3.02 -3.47 4.31
CA ASP A 101 -2.94 -4.31 5.51
C ASP A 101 -3.66 -3.65 6.70
N ASN A 102 -4.07 -4.47 7.68
CA ASN A 102 -4.84 -4.03 8.84
C ASN A 102 -4.20 -2.86 9.60
N SER A 103 -2.92 -2.96 9.93
CA SER A 103 -2.21 -1.91 10.66
C SER A 103 -2.15 -0.59 9.89
N THR A 104 -1.94 -0.66 8.57
CA THR A 104 -1.89 0.52 7.71
C THR A 104 -3.27 1.16 7.55
N VAL A 105 -4.32 0.36 7.37
CA VAL A 105 -5.69 0.90 7.32
C VAL A 105 -6.09 1.52 8.65
N ALA A 106 -5.75 0.91 9.78
CA ALA A 106 -6.03 1.46 11.11
C ALA A 106 -5.38 2.84 11.30
N SER A 107 -4.08 2.94 10.99
CA SER A 107 -3.34 4.22 11.06
C SER A 107 -3.96 5.27 10.13
N LEU A 108 -4.21 4.91 8.87
CA LEU A 108 -4.72 5.87 7.90
C LEU A 108 -6.14 6.36 8.19
N ILE A 109 -6.97 5.57 8.88
CA ILE A 109 -8.28 6.05 9.36
C ILE A 109 -8.10 7.23 10.31
N GLU A 110 -7.19 7.13 11.28
CA GLU A 110 -6.92 8.21 12.24
C GLU A 110 -6.42 9.47 11.52
N ASP A 111 -5.44 9.31 10.62
CA ASP A 111 -4.84 10.42 9.87
C ASP A 111 -5.83 11.09 8.90
N ILE A 112 -6.61 10.31 8.16
CA ILE A 112 -7.61 10.83 7.21
C ILE A 112 -8.73 11.53 7.96
N ASN A 113 -9.21 10.97 9.08
CA ASN A 113 -10.20 11.66 9.90
C ASN A 113 -9.64 12.97 10.44
N ALA A 114 -8.43 12.98 11.00
CA ALA A 114 -7.83 14.21 11.52
C ALA A 114 -7.65 15.32 10.46
N ASN A 115 -7.22 14.97 9.25
CA ASN A 115 -6.86 15.96 8.22
C ASN A 115 -8.01 16.30 7.26
N CYS A 116 -8.95 15.38 7.02
CA CYS A 116 -9.97 15.51 5.98
C CYS A 116 -11.41 15.62 6.53
N THR A 117 -11.61 15.76 7.85
CA THR A 117 -12.96 15.86 8.46
C THR A 117 -13.87 16.88 7.77
N SER A 118 -13.34 18.02 7.31
CA SER A 118 -14.15 19.06 6.64
C SER A 118 -14.75 18.65 5.29
N TYR A 119 -14.29 17.54 4.70
CA TYR A 119 -14.74 17.02 3.41
C TYR A 119 -15.44 15.66 3.53
N ILE A 120 -15.39 15.04 4.71
CA ILE A 120 -15.96 13.71 4.98
C ILE A 120 -17.33 13.87 5.64
N SER A 121 -18.30 13.09 5.17
CA SER A 121 -19.63 12.98 5.77
C SER A 121 -19.59 12.20 7.08
N GLY A 122 -20.66 12.26 7.87
CA GLY A 122 -20.77 11.44 9.09
C GLY A 122 -20.76 9.92 8.85
N ASN A 123 -20.87 9.46 7.59
CA ASN A 123 -20.81 8.05 7.21
C ASN A 123 -19.40 7.70 6.68
N HIS A 124 -18.47 7.43 7.59
CA HIS A 124 -17.11 6.99 7.27
C HIS A 124 -16.64 5.91 8.26
N SER A 125 -15.61 5.17 7.88
CA SER A 125 -15.03 4.13 8.72
C SER A 125 -14.27 4.73 9.90
N THR A 126 -14.53 4.20 11.09
CA THR A 126 -13.78 4.47 12.33
C THR A 126 -12.89 3.29 12.74
N SER A 127 -13.00 2.16 12.06
CA SER A 127 -12.16 0.98 12.23
C SER A 127 -11.99 0.23 10.91
N PRO A 128 -10.88 -0.49 10.69
CA PRO A 128 -10.69 -1.33 9.50
C PRO A 128 -11.77 -2.41 9.41
N SER A 129 -12.30 -2.64 8.21
CA SER A 129 -13.16 -3.78 7.91
C SER A 129 -12.41 -4.81 7.05
N PRO A 130 -12.66 -6.13 7.22
CA PRO A 130 -12.05 -7.14 6.36
C PRO A 130 -12.33 -6.86 4.89
N PHE A 131 -11.34 -7.11 4.02
CA PHE A 131 -11.59 -7.05 2.59
C PHE A 131 -12.73 -8.02 2.23
N PRO A 132 -13.80 -7.54 1.59
CA PRO A 132 -14.98 -8.36 1.31
C PRO A 132 -14.67 -9.48 0.30
N ASP A 133 -15.50 -10.51 0.28
CA ASP A 133 -15.40 -11.59 -0.71
C ASP A 133 -15.39 -11.00 -2.13
N SER A 134 -14.55 -11.53 -3.02
CA SER A 134 -14.43 -11.05 -4.41
C SER A 134 -15.69 -11.20 -5.25
N SER A 135 -16.63 -12.04 -4.80
CA SER A 135 -17.97 -12.16 -5.37
C SER A 135 -18.95 -11.06 -4.92
N SER A 136 -18.58 -10.27 -3.91
CA SER A 136 -19.40 -9.13 -3.46
C SER A 136 -19.37 -8.01 -4.50
N VAL A 137 -20.56 -7.48 -4.81
CA VAL A 137 -20.71 -6.27 -5.64
C VAL A 137 -19.99 -5.06 -5.05
N ASP A 138 -19.83 -5.02 -3.73
CA ASP A 138 -19.21 -3.93 -2.99
C ASP A 138 -17.70 -4.12 -2.79
N ALA A 139 -17.13 -5.20 -3.33
CA ALA A 139 -15.69 -5.44 -3.23
C ALA A 139 -14.91 -4.39 -4.03
N PRO A 140 -13.91 -3.71 -3.42
CA PRO A 140 -13.04 -2.81 -4.16
C PRO A 140 -12.38 -3.53 -5.33
N LYS A 141 -12.34 -2.89 -6.49
CA LYS A 141 -11.83 -3.47 -7.74
C LYS A 141 -10.60 -2.72 -8.24
N PRO A 142 -9.67 -3.37 -8.96
CA PRO A 142 -8.48 -2.70 -9.47
C PRO A 142 -8.79 -1.55 -10.44
N GLU A 143 -9.87 -1.63 -11.22
CA GLU A 143 -10.32 -0.54 -12.12
C GLU A 143 -10.87 0.69 -11.40
N GLN A 144 -11.19 0.56 -10.11
CA GLN A 144 -11.64 1.68 -9.28
C GLN A 144 -10.47 2.46 -8.68
N VAL A 145 -9.23 1.98 -8.79
CA VAL A 145 -8.08 2.63 -8.14
C VAL A 145 -7.74 3.95 -8.84
N VAL A 146 -7.77 5.02 -8.05
CA VAL A 146 -7.38 6.36 -8.49
C VAL A 146 -5.93 6.69 -8.14
N GLN A 147 -5.35 5.96 -7.20
CA GLN A 147 -3.95 6.10 -6.82
C GLN A 147 -3.44 4.86 -6.05
N TYR A 148 -2.31 4.31 -6.48
CA TYR A 148 -1.51 3.38 -5.68
C TYR A 148 -0.44 4.12 -4.89
N TYR A 149 -0.09 3.58 -3.72
CA TYR A 149 1.00 4.08 -2.90
C TYR A 149 1.88 2.93 -2.42
N ARG A 150 3.08 3.29 -1.98
CA ARG A 150 4.02 2.41 -1.27
C ARG A 150 4.24 1.12 -2.06
N ALA A 151 4.65 1.26 -3.32
CA ALA A 151 4.86 0.14 -4.24
C ALA A 151 3.64 -0.79 -4.38
N SER A 152 2.45 -0.20 -4.57
CA SER A 152 1.17 -0.90 -4.73
C SER A 152 0.76 -1.76 -3.52
N SER A 153 1.19 -1.41 -2.31
CA SER A 153 0.73 -2.03 -1.05
C SER A 153 -0.40 -1.25 -0.36
N ILE A 154 -0.71 -0.05 -0.86
CA ILE A 154 -1.87 0.76 -0.47
C ILE A 154 -2.56 1.20 -1.76
N ALA A 155 -3.89 1.17 -1.77
CA ALA A 155 -4.69 1.73 -2.86
C ALA A 155 -5.76 2.67 -2.30
N LEU A 156 -5.93 3.80 -2.98
CA LEU A 156 -7.11 4.65 -2.88
C LEU A 156 -7.99 4.36 -4.10
N ALA A 157 -9.18 3.83 -3.84
CA ALA A 157 -10.18 3.49 -4.84
C ALA A 157 -11.38 4.44 -4.76
N LEU A 158 -11.99 4.72 -5.90
CA LEU A 158 -13.18 5.53 -6.07
C LEU A 158 -14.35 4.61 -6.45
N GLU A 159 -15.38 4.57 -5.61
CA GLU A 159 -16.55 3.74 -5.88
C GLU A 159 -17.27 4.20 -7.16
N GLY A 160 -17.61 3.23 -8.01
CA GLY A 160 -18.23 3.49 -9.31
C GLY A 160 -17.28 3.93 -10.43
N TYR A 161 -15.99 4.17 -10.15
CA TYR A 161 -15.01 4.43 -11.21
C TYR A 161 -14.67 3.14 -11.98
N ASN A 162 -14.52 3.28 -13.29
CA ASN A 162 -14.15 2.18 -14.17
C ASN A 162 -13.04 2.64 -15.12
N ASN A 163 -11.80 2.36 -14.74
CA ASN A 163 -10.64 2.58 -15.58
C ASN A 163 -10.43 1.41 -16.54
N THR A 164 -10.81 1.58 -17.81
CA THR A 164 -10.63 0.53 -18.84
C THR A 164 -9.16 0.21 -19.10
N ALA A 165 -8.25 1.16 -18.85
CA ALA A 165 -6.82 0.96 -19.02
C ALA A 165 -6.27 -0.16 -18.11
N THR A 166 -6.91 -0.44 -16.97
CA THR A 166 -6.52 -1.50 -16.03
C THR A 166 -6.47 -2.87 -16.70
N TYR A 167 -7.34 -3.14 -17.67
CA TYR A 167 -7.41 -4.43 -18.36
C TYR A 167 -6.83 -4.40 -19.78
N ALA A 168 -6.44 -3.22 -20.26
CA ALA A 168 -5.85 -3.02 -21.59
C ALA A 168 -4.34 -3.28 -21.58
N ASP A 169 -3.70 -3.12 -22.75
CA ASP A 169 -2.24 -3.21 -22.87
C ASP A 169 -1.53 -2.13 -22.06
N GLU A 170 -0.28 -2.40 -21.68
CA GLU A 170 0.56 -1.44 -20.97
C GLU A 170 0.78 -0.16 -21.82
N GLY A 171 0.72 1.00 -21.17
CA GLY A 171 0.80 2.30 -21.85
C GLY A 171 -0.53 2.86 -22.32
N THR A 172 -1.64 2.10 -22.22
CA THR A 172 -2.99 2.64 -22.43
C THR A 172 -3.28 3.75 -21.41
N LEU A 173 -3.79 4.89 -21.90
CA LEU A 173 -4.15 6.03 -21.06
C LEU A 173 -5.35 5.71 -20.16
N ASP A 174 -5.28 6.15 -18.92
CA ASP A 174 -6.35 5.98 -17.94
C ASP A 174 -7.66 6.64 -18.40
N SER A 175 -8.78 5.99 -18.14
CA SER A 175 -10.10 6.60 -18.35
C SER A 175 -10.24 7.86 -17.49
N PRO A 176 -10.90 8.93 -17.98
CA PRO A 176 -11.12 10.13 -17.18
C PRO A 176 -11.93 9.81 -15.93
N LEU A 177 -11.73 10.57 -14.86
CA LEU A 177 -12.56 10.45 -13.66
C LEU A 177 -14.01 10.85 -14.01
N PRO A 178 -15.02 10.24 -13.35
CA PRO A 178 -16.42 10.61 -13.55
C PRO A 178 -16.68 12.08 -13.21
N ASN A 179 -17.67 12.68 -13.86
CA ASN A 179 -18.12 14.02 -13.52
C ASN A 179 -18.75 14.01 -12.11
N GLY A 180 -18.49 15.06 -11.33
CA GLY A 180 -19.05 15.21 -9.97
C GLY A 180 -18.29 14.48 -8.88
N VAL A 181 -17.08 13.97 -9.16
CA VAL A 181 -16.14 13.50 -8.13
C VAL A 181 -15.75 14.68 -7.24
N ASP A 182 -15.84 14.50 -5.93
CA ASP A 182 -15.30 15.45 -4.95
C ASP A 182 -13.76 15.45 -5.01
N SER A 183 -13.21 16.41 -5.74
CA SER A 183 -11.77 16.57 -5.91
C SER A 183 -11.07 17.09 -4.66
N LEU A 184 -11.77 17.82 -3.78
CA LEU A 184 -11.20 18.33 -2.53
C LEU A 184 -10.97 17.19 -1.54
N LEU A 185 -11.96 16.30 -1.39
CA LEU A 185 -11.78 15.09 -0.59
C LEU A 185 -10.69 14.19 -1.19
N MET A 186 -10.72 13.98 -2.51
CA MET A 186 -9.73 13.14 -3.20
C MET A 186 -8.30 13.66 -2.97
N ASP A 187 -8.07 14.97 -3.11
CA ASP A 187 -6.75 15.57 -2.91
C ASP A 187 -6.33 15.50 -1.43
N CYS A 188 -7.25 15.79 -0.50
CA CYS A 188 -6.97 15.66 0.93
C CYS A 188 -6.54 14.25 1.31
N MET A 189 -7.29 13.22 0.86
CA MET A 189 -6.95 11.83 1.11
C MET A 189 -5.62 11.46 0.43
N ASN A 190 -5.40 11.90 -0.80
CA ASN A 190 -4.19 11.59 -1.54
C ASN A 190 -2.93 12.13 -0.84
N GLN A 191 -2.97 13.38 -0.39
CA GLN A 191 -1.88 14.01 0.35
C GLN A 191 -1.70 13.36 1.72
N THR A 192 -2.79 13.13 2.45
CA THR A 192 -2.76 12.51 3.78
C THR A 192 -2.14 11.12 3.73
N ILE A 193 -2.57 10.26 2.79
CA ILE A 193 -2.01 8.91 2.63
C ILE A 193 -0.52 9.00 2.27
N GLY A 194 -0.13 9.88 1.36
CA GLY A 194 1.27 10.05 0.98
C GLY A 194 2.18 10.46 2.14
N LEU A 195 1.70 11.37 2.99
CA LEU A 195 2.45 11.89 4.14
C LEU A 195 2.44 10.95 5.35
N ALA A 196 1.31 10.28 5.60
CA ALA A 196 1.08 9.54 6.83
C ALA A 196 1.22 8.01 6.69
N ALA A 197 1.28 7.47 5.46
CA ALA A 197 1.45 6.03 5.24
C ALA A 197 2.60 5.47 6.10
N PRO A 198 2.39 4.40 6.89
CA PRO A 198 3.43 3.85 7.73
C PRO A 198 4.65 3.42 6.92
N LEU A 199 5.82 3.91 7.37
CA LEU A 199 7.13 3.51 6.87
C LEU A 199 7.88 2.85 8.02
N LEU A 200 8.60 1.78 7.70
CA LEU A 200 9.64 1.28 8.59
C LEU A 200 10.90 2.07 8.30
N ASP A 201 11.49 2.63 9.35
CA ASP A 201 12.78 3.28 9.20
C ASP A 201 13.82 2.24 8.77
N GLY A 202 14.69 2.62 7.84
CA GLY A 202 15.81 1.77 7.50
C GLY A 202 16.62 1.56 8.78
N ALA A 203 16.96 0.31 9.11
CA ALA A 203 17.82 0.06 10.25
C ALA A 203 19.11 0.87 10.07
N ASN A 204 19.22 1.98 10.79
CA ASN A 204 20.50 2.60 11.04
C ASN A 204 21.28 1.52 11.78
N LEU A 205 22.23 0.89 11.09
CA LEU A 205 23.34 0.18 11.72
C LEU A 205 24.15 1.24 12.48
N CYS A 206 23.56 1.83 13.51
CA CYS A 206 24.31 2.41 14.57
C CYS A 206 25.06 1.22 15.15
N PHE A 207 26.31 1.07 14.74
CA PHE A 207 27.28 0.27 15.46
C PHE A 207 27.19 0.73 16.91
N VAL A 208 26.39 0.05 17.71
CA VAL A 208 26.48 0.16 19.15
C VAL A 208 27.80 -0.56 19.44
N PRO A 209 28.89 0.15 19.78
CA PRO A 209 30.09 -0.57 20.18
C PRO A 209 29.69 -1.48 21.32
N SER A 210 29.78 -2.78 21.10
CA SER A 210 29.51 -3.78 22.11
C SER A 210 30.28 -3.39 23.37
N MET A 211 29.60 -3.33 24.52
CA MET A 211 30.24 -3.07 25.80
C MET A 211 31.42 -4.02 26.07
N GLY A 212 31.47 -5.18 25.39
CA GLY A 212 32.59 -6.12 25.41
C GLY A 212 33.86 -5.64 24.68
N THR A 213 33.76 -4.82 23.63
CA THR A 213 34.95 -4.28 22.94
C THR A 213 35.62 -3.17 23.75
N MET A 214 34.85 -2.36 24.48
CA MET A 214 35.37 -1.37 25.43
C MET A 214 36.12 -2.04 26.59
N PHE A 215 35.65 -3.19 27.08
CA PHE A 215 36.30 -3.95 28.15
C PHE A 215 37.63 -4.58 27.69
N LEU A 216 37.69 -5.09 26.46
CA LEU A 216 38.91 -5.64 25.87
C LEU A 216 39.97 -4.57 25.64
N VAL A 217 39.59 -3.39 25.13
CA VAL A 217 40.51 -2.26 24.97
C VAL A 217 41.02 -1.76 26.33
N TRP A 218 40.15 -1.68 27.35
CA TRP A 218 40.56 -1.31 28.70
C TRP A 218 41.53 -2.31 29.33
N LEU A 219 41.30 -3.62 29.15
CA LEU A 219 42.22 -4.66 29.62
C LEU A 219 43.58 -4.58 28.91
N LEU A 220 43.61 -4.37 27.60
CA LEU A 220 44.86 -4.24 26.84
C LEU A 220 45.67 -3.00 27.25
N LEU A 221 45.00 -1.88 27.53
CA LEU A 221 45.66 -0.65 28.02
C LEU A 221 46.17 -0.77 29.46
N ARG A 222 45.51 -1.58 30.30
CA ARG A 222 45.98 -1.91 31.66
C ARG A 222 47.15 -2.88 31.67
N VAL A 223 47.23 -3.82 30.72
CA VAL A 223 48.34 -4.78 30.62
C VAL A 223 49.59 -4.12 30.01
N GLY A 224 49.43 -3.18 29.08
CA GLY A 224 50.55 -2.43 28.50
C GLY A 224 51.19 -1.37 29.42
N SER A 225 50.63 -1.13 30.61
CA SER A 225 51.15 -0.17 31.60
C SER A 225 51.89 -0.82 32.78
N VAL A 226 52.14 -2.14 32.70
CA VAL A 226 52.87 -2.92 33.72
C VAL A 226 54.23 -3.44 33.20
N PHE A 227 54.76 -2.84 32.13
CA PHE A 227 56.15 -3.04 31.69
C PHE A 227 56.85 -1.70 31.47
#